data_AF-A0A0W8JAI9-F1
#
_entry.id   AF-A0A0W8JAI9-F1
#
_cell.length_a   1.000
_cell.length_b   1.000
_cell.length_c   1.000
_cell.angle_alpha   90.00
_cell.angle_beta   90.00
_cell.angle_gamma   90.00
#
_symmetry.space_group_name_H-M   'P 1'
#
loop_
_entity.id
_entity.type
_entity.pdbx_description
1 polymer ?
#
loop_
_entity_poly.entity_id
_entity_poly.type
_entity_poly.pdbx_seq_one_letter_code
_entity_poly.pdbx_strand_id
1 'polypeptide(L)' 'MALSKSSLKDKIINELKQQKFITEGTHARSEELATALANAIVDEIKENAEAIVSGGSSAGQWPVN' A
#
# COMPACT_ATOMS: atom_id res chain seq x y z
N MET A 1 1.84 -4.62 -12.18
CA MET A 1 2.30 -5.11 -10.87
C MET A 1 1.23 -4.76 -9.87
N ALA A 2 0.38 -5.71 -9.48
CA ALA A 2 -0.69 -5.45 -8.54
C ALA A 2 -0.09 -4.98 -7.21
N LEU A 3 -0.64 -3.91 -6.64
CA LEU A 3 -0.33 -3.46 -5.28
C LEU A 3 -0.56 -4.63 -4.32
N SER A 4 0.51 -5.30 -3.91
CA SER A 4 0.41 -6.43 -3.00
C SER A 4 0.36 -5.91 -1.57
N LYS A 5 -0.79 -6.12 -0.91
CA LYS A 5 -1.03 -5.76 0.49
C LYS A 5 0.06 -6.32 1.42
N SER A 6 0.57 -7.52 1.14
CA SER A 6 1.67 -8.12 1.92
C SER A 6 3.00 -7.38 1.73
N SER A 7 3.35 -7.02 0.49
CA SER A 7 4.58 -6.28 0.22
C SER A 7 4.56 -4.88 0.84
N LEU A 8 3.38 -4.24 0.86
CA LEU A 8 3.21 -2.93 1.49
C LEU A 8 3.28 -3.03 3.02
N LYS A 9 2.68 -4.07 3.62
CA LYS A 9 2.81 -4.36 5.05
C LYS A 9 4.29 -4.46 5.46
N ASP A 10 5.06 -5.27 4.74
CA ASP A 10 6.47 -5.50 5.06
C ASP A 10 7.31 -4.21 4.91
N LYS A 11 7.01 -3.38 3.91
CA LYS A 11 7.60 -2.05 3.77
C LYS A 11 7.28 -1.15 4.96
N ILE A 12 6.02 -1.09 5.40
CA ILE A 12 5.59 -0.29 6.56
C ILE A 12 6.31 -0.76 7.83
N ILE A 13 6.40 -2.07 8.06
CA ILE A 13 7.13 -2.63 9.21
C ILE A 13 8.61 -2.25 9.17
N ASN A 14 9.25 -2.33 7.99
CA ASN A 14 10.65 -1.93 7.83
C ASN A 14 10.87 -0.44 8.07
N GLU A 15 9.98 0.43 7.59
CA GLU A 15 10.03 1.88 7.88
C GLU A 15 9.86 2.17 9.37
N LEU A 16 8.92 1.49 10.05
CA LEU A 16 8.77 1.60 11.50
C LEU A 16 10.06 1.18 12.23
N LYS A 17 10.69 0.06 11.83
CA LYS A 17 11.99 -0.35 12.38
C LYS A 17 13.08 0.71 12.16
N GLN A 18 13.14 1.33 10.98
CA GLN A 18 14.09 2.43 10.69
C GLN A 18 13.87 3.66 11.58
N GLN A 19 12.61 3.97 11.89
CA GLN A 19 12.24 5.04 12.82
C GLN A 19 12.43 4.67 14.31
N LYS A 20 13.07 3.53 14.60
CA LYS A 20 13.32 3.00 15.95
C LYS A 20 12.05 2.62 16.71
N PHE A 21 10.94 2.35 16.02
CA PHE A 21 9.78 1.73 16.65
C PHE A 21 10.10 0.28 17.04
N ILE A 22 9.71 -0.10 18.26
CA ILE A 22 9.71 -1.50 18.67
C ILE A 22 8.52 -2.17 18.00
N THR A 23 8.81 -2.95 16.97
CA THR A 23 7.81 -3.67 16.17
C THR A 23 7.62 -5.13 16.61
N GLU A 24 8.39 -5.56 17.61
CA GLU A 24 8.43 -6.93 18.12
C GLU A 24 8.07 -6.94 19.62
N GLY A 25 7.19 -7.87 20.02
CA GLY A 25 6.76 -8.03 21.41
C GLY A 25 5.25 -8.24 21.54
N THR A 26 4.81 -8.89 22.63
CA THR A 26 3.40 -9.29 22.86
C THR A 26 2.42 -8.11 22.89
N HIS A 27 2.91 -6.88 23.10
CA HIS A 27 2.12 -5.65 23.09
C HIS A 27 2.42 -4.76 21.87
N ALA A 28 3.37 -5.14 21.02
CA ALA A 28 3.68 -4.41 19.80
C ALA A 28 2.59 -4.70 18.77
N ARG A 29 1.53 -3.89 18.74
CA ARG A 29 0.46 -3.96 17.72
C ARG A 29 0.90 -3.42 16.36
N SER A 30 2.21 -3.36 16.11
CA SER A 30 2.80 -2.82 14.89
C SER A 30 2.44 -3.65 13.67
N GLU A 31 2.29 -4.97 13.80
CA GLU A 31 1.88 -5.82 12.70
C GLU A 31 0.39 -5.66 12.34
N GLU A 32 -0.50 -5.58 13.34
CA GLU A 32 -1.92 -5.28 13.13
C GLU A 32 -2.11 -3.89 12.51
N LEU A 33 -1.37 -2.90 13.00
CA LEU A 33 -1.38 -1.54 12.47
C LEU A 33 -0.84 -1.46 11.04
N ALA A 34 0.28 -2.12 10.76
CA ALA A 34 0.84 -2.20 9.40
C ALA A 34 -0.12 -2.91 8.43
N THR A 35 -0.82 -3.94 8.89
CA THR A 35 -1.83 -4.66 8.10
C THR A 35 -3.03 -3.76 7.78
N ALA A 36 -3.56 -3.05 8.78
CA ALA A 36 -4.67 -2.13 8.59
C ALA A 36 -4.31 -0.99 7.61
N LEU A 37 -3.13 -0.39 7.78
CA LEU A 37 -2.63 0.65 6.88
C LEU A 37 -2.40 0.13 5.46
N ALA A 38 -1.77 -1.04 5.31
CA ALA A 38 -1.53 -1.63 4.00
C ALA A 38 -2.83 -1.94 3.26
N ASN A 39 -3.86 -2.41 3.96
CA ASN A 39 -5.17 -2.64 3.37
C ASN A 39 -5.84 -1.33 2.94
N ALA A 40 -5.94 -0.35 3.85
CA ALA A 40 -6.57 0.94 3.57
C ALA A 40 -5.90 1.69 2.41
N ILE A 41 -4.56 1.71 2.37
CA ILE A 41 -3.82 2.38 1.29
C ILE A 41 -4.02 1.68 -0.05
N VAL A 42 -3.99 0.34 -0.09
CA VAL A 42 -4.22 -0.39 -1.34
C VAL A 42 -5.66 -0.23 -1.82
N ASP A 43 -6.62 -0.21 -0.91
CA ASP A 43 -8.04 -0.03 -1.25
C ASP A 43 -8.29 1.39 -1.75
N GLU A 44 -7.77 2.42 -1.07
CA GLU A 44 -7.83 3.83 -1.51
C GLU A 44 -7.21 4.04 -2.89
N ILE A 45 -6.02 3.44 -3.14
CA ILE A 45 -5.37 3.54 -4.45
C ILE A 45 -6.19 2.80 -5.51
N LYS A 46 -6.74 1.62 -5.22
CA LYS A 46 -7.59 0.92 -6.20
C LYS A 46 -8.87 1.69 -6.52
N GLU A 47 -9.45 2.37 -5.54
CA GLU A 47 -10.67 3.17 -5.73
C GLU A 47 -10.42 4.45 -6.53
N ASN A 48 -9.26 5.08 -6.36
CA ASN A 48 -8.99 6.41 -6.93
C ASN A 48 -7.92 6.45 -8.03
N ALA A 49 -7.16 5.37 -8.25
CA ALA A 49 -6.08 5.39 -9.22
C ALA A 49 -6.61 5.37 -10.65
N GLU A 50 -6.19 6.36 -11.42
CA GLU A 50 -6.42 6.44 -12.85
C GLU A 50 -5.08 6.39 -13.59
N ALA A 51 -4.98 5.49 -14.57
CA ALA A 51 -3.90 5.46 -15.52
C ALA A 51 -4.19 6.46 -16.63
N ILE A 52 -3.31 7.47 -16.76
CA ILE A 52 -3.34 8.42 -17.87
C ILE A 52 -2.61 7.78 -19.05
N VAL A 53 -3.35 7.45 -20.10
CA VAL A 53 -2.79 6.97 -21.37
C VAL A 53 -2.68 8.14 -22.33
N SER A 54 -1.46 8.57 -22.62
CA SER A 54 -1.16 9.81 -23.35
C SER A 54 -1.20 9.68 -24.88
N GLY A 55 -1.46 8.49 -25.45
CA GLY A 55 -1.54 8.32 -26.90
C GLY A 55 -2.04 6.95 -27.36
N GLY A 56 -2.43 6.87 -28.63
CA GLY A 56 -3.02 5.68 -29.26
C GLY A 56 -4.54 5.63 -29.16
N SER A 57 -5.15 4.57 -29.70
CA SER A 57 -6.62 4.36 -29.74
C SER A 57 -7.28 4.27 -28.36
N SER A 58 -6.47 4.11 -27.31
CA SER A 58 -6.90 4.01 -25.92
C SER A 58 -6.47 5.22 -25.09
N ALA A 59 -6.19 6.37 -25.71
CA ALA A 59 -5.87 7.60 -24.99
C ALA A 59 -7.05 8.01 -24.08
N GLY A 60 -6.75 8.34 -22.81
CA GLY A 60 -7.75 8.66 -21.79
C GLY A 60 -7.30 8.31 -20.37
N GLN A 61 -8.16 8.61 -19.39
CA GLN A 61 -8.02 8.17 -18.00
C GLN A 61 -8.76 6.85 -17.82
N TRP A 62 -8.06 5.84 -17.31
CA TRP A 62 -8.62 4.51 -17.09
C TRP A 62 -8.44 4.09 -15.64
N PRO A 63 -9.47 3.56 -14.97
CA PRO A 63 -9.34 3.09 -13.60
C PRO A 63 -8.35 1.93 -13.50
N VAL A 64 -7.50 1.95 -12.47
CA VAL A 64 -6.47 0.94 -12.21
C VAL A 64 -7.02 -0.08 -11.21
N ASN A 65 -7.74 -1.07 -11.72
CA ASN A 65 -8.40 -2.11 -10.92
C ASN A 65 -7.47 -3.31 -10.62
#